data_AF-A0A370B0C3-F1
#
_entry.id   AF-A0A370B0C3-F1
#
_cell.length_a   1.000
_cell.length_b   1.000
_cell.length_c   1.000
_cell.angle_alpha   90.00
_cell.angle_beta   90.00
_cell.angle_gamma   90.00
#
_symmetry.space_group_name_H-M   'P 1'
#
loop_
_entity.id
_entity.type
_entity.pdbx_description
1 polymer ?
#
loop_
_entity_poly.entity_id
_entity_poly.type
_entity_poly.pdbx_seq_one_letter_code
_entity_poly.pdbx_strand_id
1 'polypeptide(L)' 'MLVPFVLFLGALPWVNRVQPVVLGLPFLALWLLGSTVVTPLAVWRAYRGDRRLADRRGGTPGERE' A
#
# COMPACT_ATOMS: atom_id res chain seq x y z
N MET A 1 9.20 17.13 24.86
CA MET A 1 7.85 16.94 24.27
C MET A 1 7.49 17.92 23.15
N LEU A 2 8.30 18.99 22.92
CA LEU A 2 8.04 19.93 21.83
C LEU A 2 8.41 19.39 20.43
N VAL A 3 9.34 18.43 20.38
CA VAL A 3 9.85 17.81 19.14
C VAL A 3 8.73 17.26 18.24
N PRO A 4 7.81 16.40 18.72
CA PRO A 4 6.70 15.94 17.89
C PRO A 4 5.78 17.10 17.45
N PHE A 5 5.63 18.13 18.27
CA PHE A 5 4.76 19.27 17.99
C PHE A 5 5.29 20.13 16.83
N VAL A 6 6.57 20.49 16.86
CA VAL A 6 7.24 21.26 15.80
C VAL A 6 7.33 20.45 14.51
N LEU A 7 7.60 19.14 14.61
CA LEU A 7 7.56 18.23 13.47
C LEU A 7 6.18 18.19 12.83
N PHE A 8 5.11 18.08 13.63
CA PHE A 8 3.75 18.08 13.10
C PHE A 8 3.43 19.41 12.42
N LEU A 9 3.70 20.55 13.08
CA LEU A 9 3.44 21.87 12.52
C LEU A 9 4.25 22.19 11.26
N GLY A 10 5.47 21.67 11.13
CA GLY A 10 6.31 21.85 9.94
C GLY A 10 5.96 20.86 8.81
N ALA A 11 5.62 19.63 9.15
CA ALA A 11 5.21 18.60 8.19
C ALA A 11 3.80 18.87 7.63
N LEU A 12 2.89 19.42 8.44
CA LEU A 12 1.53 19.77 8.05
C LEU A 12 1.49 20.63 6.77
N PRO A 13 2.12 21.81 6.69
CA PRO A 13 2.11 22.62 5.47
C PRO A 13 2.92 21.99 4.33
N TRP A 14 3.83 21.05 4.60
CA TRP A 14 4.61 20.36 3.55
C TRP A 14 3.79 19.27 2.86
N VAL A 15 3.05 18.47 3.64
CA VAL A 15 2.14 17.42 3.16
C VAL A 15 0.81 18.03 2.68
N ASN A 16 0.32 19.04 3.40
CA ASN A 16 -0.90 19.79 3.12
C ASN A 16 -0.62 21.08 2.32
N ARG A 17 0.41 21.10 1.46
CA ARG A 17 0.43 22.12 0.41
C ARG A 17 -0.86 21.91 -0.37
N VAL A 18 -1.70 22.93 -0.47
CA VAL A 18 -3.01 22.88 -1.15
C VAL A 18 -2.85 22.88 -2.69
N GLN A 19 -1.62 22.96 -3.20
CA GLN A 19 -1.28 23.17 -4.61
C GLN A 19 -0.19 22.25 -5.24
N PRO A 20 0.20 21.07 -4.73
CA PRO A 20 0.80 20.07 -5.58
C PRO A 20 -0.34 19.42 -6.36
N VAL A 21 -0.69 20.06 -7.47
CA VAL A 21 -1.62 19.53 -8.45
C VAL A 21 -0.83 18.51 -9.28
N VAL A 22 -1.05 17.22 -9.03
CA VAL A 22 -0.46 16.14 -9.82
C VAL A 22 -1.50 15.73 -10.85
N LEU A 23 -1.21 15.90 -12.14
CA LEU A 23 -2.12 15.57 -13.24
C LEU A 23 -3.47 16.33 -13.24
N GLY A 24 -3.58 17.46 -12.53
CA GLY A 24 -4.86 18.19 -12.37
C GLY A 24 -5.63 17.83 -11.10
N LEU A 25 -5.18 16.86 -10.31
CA LEU A 25 -5.80 16.46 -9.04
C LEU A 25 -5.01 16.95 -7.81
N PRO A 26 -5.70 17.35 -6.72
CA PRO A 26 -5.02 17.66 -5.48
C PRO A 26 -4.31 16.40 -4.96
N PHE A 27 -3.08 16.55 -4.46
CA PHE A 27 -2.25 15.44 -3.96
C PHE A 27 -3.00 14.50 -3.00
N LEU A 28 -3.82 15.04 -2.10
CA LEU A 28 -4.66 14.25 -1.20
C LEU A 28 -5.62 13.31 -1.95
N ALA A 29 -6.25 13.77 -3.03
CA ALA A 29 -7.14 12.94 -3.83
C ALA A 29 -6.36 11.86 -4.58
N LEU A 30 -5.22 12.21 -5.19
CA LEU A 30 -4.33 11.25 -5.85
C LEU A 30 -3.84 10.18 -4.86
N TRP A 31 -3.42 10.61 -3.67
CA TRP A 31 -2.95 9.73 -2.61
C TRP A 31 -4.05 8.79 -2.11
N LEU A 32 -5.26 9.30 -1.93
CA LEU A 32 -6.40 8.50 -1.48
C LEU A 32 -6.79 7.46 -2.54
N LEU A 33 -6.91 7.89 -3.81
CA LEU A 33 -7.15 7.00 -4.95
C LEU A 33 -6.05 5.94 -5.08
N GLY A 34 -4.78 6.35 -4.96
CA GLY A 34 -3.64 5.46 -4.96
C GLY A 34 -3.72 4.43 -3.84
N SER A 35 -4.07 4.84 -2.62
CA SER A 35 -4.21 3.95 -1.46
C SER A 35 -5.35 2.94 -1.64
N THR A 36 -6.48 3.37 -2.21
CA THR A 36 -7.61 2.51 -2.55
C THR A 36 -7.22 1.42 -3.55
N VAL A 37 -6.33 1.69 -4.50
CA VAL A 37 -5.83 0.70 -5.46
C VAL A 37 -4.70 -0.16 -4.89
N VAL A 38 -3.81 0.44 -4.08
CA VAL A 38 -2.67 -0.26 -3.45
C VAL A 38 -3.14 -1.41 -2.57
N THR A 39 -4.22 -1.23 -1.82
CA THR A 39 -4.74 -2.25 -0.89
C THR A 39 -5.15 -3.55 -1.60
N PRO A 40 -6.09 -3.53 -2.57
CA PRO A 40 -6.44 -4.74 -3.32
C PRO A 40 -5.27 -5.26 -4.16
N LEU A 41 -4.38 -4.39 -4.66
CA LEU A 41 -3.19 -4.82 -5.40
C LEU A 41 -2.23 -5.63 -4.51
N ALA A 42 -2.02 -5.18 -3.27
CA ALA A 42 -1.21 -5.89 -2.29
C ALA A 42 -1.80 -7.27 -1.96
N VAL A 43 -3.12 -7.33 -1.69
CA VAL A 43 -3.83 -8.59 -1.46
C VAL A 43 -3.75 -9.51 -2.68
N TRP A 44 -3.91 -8.97 -3.89
CA TRP A 44 -3.80 -9.73 -5.12
C TRP A 44 -2.39 -10.29 -5.35
N ARG A 45 -1.35 -9.49 -5.06
CA ARG A 45 0.05 -9.92 -5.12
C ARG A 45 0.32 -11.05 -4.13
N ALA A 46 -0.17 -10.92 -2.89
CA ALA A 46 -0.05 -11.95 -1.86
C ALA A 46 -0.77 -13.24 -2.30
N TYR A 47 -2.03 -13.14 -2.73
CA TYR A 47 -2.82 -14.26 -3.20
C TYR A 47 -2.16 -15.01 -4.37
N ARG A 48 -1.60 -14.28 -5.34
CA ARG A 48 -0.88 -14.90 -6.47
C ARG A 48 0.40 -15.62 -6.03
N GLY A 49 1.09 -15.08 -5.03
CA GLY A 49 2.25 -15.73 -4.41
C GLY A 49 1.85 -17.01 -3.68
N ASP A 50 0.80 -16.95 -2.87
CA ASP A 50 0.29 -18.08 -2.10
C ASP A 50 -0.19 -19.21 -3.00
N ARG A 51 -0.85 -18.90 -4.12
CA ARG A 51 -1.24 -19.93 -5.11
C ARG A 51 -0.03 -20.63 -5.71
N ARG A 52 1.04 -19.89 -6.06
CA ARG A 52 2.28 -20.51 -6.56
C ARG A 52 2.95 -21.41 -5.53
N LEU A 53 2.86 -21.06 -4.25
CA LEU A 53 3.36 -21.89 -3.16
C LEU A 53 2.46 -23.11 -2.90
N ALA A 54 1.14 -22.95 -2.99
CA ALA A 54 0.16 -24.03 -2.88
C ALA A 54 0.31 -25.06 -4.00
N ASP A 55 0.49 -24.62 -5.25
CA ASP A 55 0.76 -25.52 -6.39
C ASP A 55 2.06 -26.33 -6.19
N ARG A 56 3.09 -25.72 -5.57
CA ARG A 56 4.33 -26.44 -5.22
C ARG A 56 4.14 -27.47 -4.11
N ARG A 57 3.19 -27.27 -3.19
CA ARG A 57 2.88 -28.23 -2.11
C ARG A 57 1.90 -29.33 -2.57
N GLY A 58 1.03 -29.04 -3.55
CA GLY A 58 0.13 -30.04 -4.15
C GLY A 58 0.84 -31.10 -5.00
N GLY A 59 2.13 -30.93 -5.29
CA GLY A 59 2.97 -31.87 -6.02
C GLY A 59 3.64 -32.96 -5.17
N THR A 60 3.27 -33.14 -3.90
CA THR A 60 3.65 -34.35 -3.14
C THR A 60 2.44 -35.26 -2.92
N PRO A 61 1.99 -36.00 -3.94
CA PRO A 61 1.27 -37.25 -3.73
C PRO A 61 2.30 -38.31 -3.30
N GLY A 62 2.78 -38.21 -2.07
CA GLY A 62 3.56 -39.26 -1.41
C GLY A 62 2.62 -39.99 -0.46
N GLU A 63 2.08 -41.13 -0.89
CA GLU A 63 2.63 -42.43 -0.51
C GLU A 63 2.48 -42.69 1.00
N ARG A 64 1.34 -43.30 1.38
CA ARG A 64 1.15 -44.32 2.43
C ARG A 64 -0.28 -44.23 2.95
N GLU A 65 -1.14 -45.11 2.44
CA GLU A 65 -1.94 -46.08 3.22
C GLU A 65 -2.81 -46.93 2.28
#